data_AF-A0A3B7MHU3-F1
#
_entry.id   AF-A0A3B7MHU3-F1
#
_cell.length_a   1.000
_cell.length_b   1.000
_cell.length_c   1.000
_cell.angle_alpha   90.00
_cell.angle_beta   90.00
_cell.angle_gamma   90.00
#
_symmetry.space_group_name_H-M   'P 1'
#
loop_
_entity.id
_entity.type
_entity.pdbx_description
1 polymer ?
#
loop_
_entity_poly.entity_id
_entity_poly.type
_entity_poly.pdbx_seq_one_letter_code
_entity_poly.pdbx_strand_id
1 'polypeptide(L)'
;MERLTNVGLIEGTSPAGTFKTDTLGNRHGFHLKKVMVPNGSPEIIKLHYPQSEIVYDKRAIMEDSTIDLIVISGAAKNDLDLVAEVLQTGKHVRLV
;
A
#
# COMPACT_ATOMS: atom_id res chain seq x y z
N MET A 1 18.00 17.98 0.08
CA MET A 1 17.39 16.92 -0.76
C MET A 1 16.22 16.37 0.01
N GLU A 2 15.01 16.46 -0.52
CA GLU A 2 13.83 15.87 0.11
C GLU A 2 13.89 14.35 -0.08
N ARG A 3 13.97 13.59 1.01
CA ARG A 3 13.98 12.12 0.98
C ARG A 3 12.59 11.64 0.56
N LEU A 4 12.51 10.89 -0.52
CA LEU A 4 11.27 10.21 -0.90
C LEU A 4 10.95 9.15 0.17
N THR A 5 9.71 9.17 0.68
CA THR A 5 9.19 8.17 1.61
C THR A 5 8.70 6.98 0.80
N ASN A 6 9.28 5.80 1.02
CA ASN A 6 8.85 4.60 0.32
C ASN A 6 7.56 4.06 0.94
N VAL A 7 6.59 3.81 0.08
CA VAL A 7 5.23 3.43 0.47
C VAL A 7 4.91 2.02 -0.01
N GLY A 8 4.32 1.22 0.88
CA GLY A 8 3.61 -0.01 0.52
C GLY A 8 2.11 0.22 0.59
N LEU A 9 1.36 -0.25 -0.41
CA LEU A 9 -0.09 -0.18 -0.44
C LEU A 9 -0.69 -1.58 -0.28
N ILE A 10 -1.63 -1.71 0.65
CA ILE A 10 -2.46 -2.89 0.83
C ILE A 10 -3.91 -2.47 0.57
N GLU A 11 -4.49 -2.92 -0.55
CA GLU A 11 -5.91 -2.72 -0.79
C GLU A 11 -6.72 -3.75 0.00
N GLY A 12 -7.64 -3.26 0.82
CA GLY A 12 -8.64 -4.06 1.51
C GLY A 12 -9.64 -4.70 0.54
N THR A 13 -10.49 -5.57 1.08
CA THR A 13 -11.46 -6.34 0.28
C THR A 13 -12.69 -5.54 -0.15
N SER A 14 -12.82 -4.28 0.28
CA SER A 14 -13.99 -3.47 -0.04
C SER A 14 -14.00 -3.04 -1.51
N PRO A 15 -15.10 -3.24 -2.26
CA PRO A 15 -15.22 -2.83 -3.66
C PRO A 15 -15.36 -1.31 -3.85
N ALA A 16 -15.30 -0.52 -2.77
CA ALA A 16 -15.45 0.93 -2.78
C ALA A 16 -14.16 1.63 -3.26
N GLY A 17 -13.81 1.40 -4.52
CA GLY A 17 -12.83 2.20 -5.26
C GLY A 17 -11.37 1.79 -5.06
N THR A 18 -10.71 1.43 -6.16
CA THR A 18 -9.26 1.35 -6.26
C THR A 18 -8.63 2.62 -5.70
N PHE A 19 -7.60 2.46 -4.88
CA PHE A 19 -6.93 3.61 -4.26
C PHE A 19 -6.32 4.50 -5.35
N LYS A 20 -6.79 5.75 -5.44
CA LYS A 20 -6.25 6.69 -6.42
C LYS A 20 -4.89 7.19 -5.96
N THR A 21 -3.84 6.74 -6.66
CA THR A 21 -2.44 7.16 -6.49
C THR A 21 -2.23 8.66 -6.64
N ASP A 22 -3.18 9.41 -7.20
CA ASP A 22 -3.15 10.88 -7.27
C ASP A 22 -2.94 11.51 -5.89
N THR A 23 -3.27 10.80 -4.80
CA THR A 23 -3.03 11.22 -3.40
C THR A 23 -1.65 10.85 -2.85
N LEU A 24 -0.89 9.99 -3.52
CA LEU A 24 0.45 9.50 -3.13
C LEU A 24 1.52 9.69 -4.24
N GLY A 25 1.22 10.45 -5.30
CA GLY A 25 2.12 10.60 -6.43
C GLY A 25 3.47 11.22 -6.06
N ASN A 26 4.51 10.91 -6.84
CA ASN A 26 5.90 11.41 -6.72
C ASN A 26 6.03 12.93 -6.47
N ARG A 27 5.00 13.73 -6.79
CA ARG A 27 4.95 15.18 -6.51
C ARG A 27 4.85 15.55 -5.03
N HIS A 28 4.50 14.61 -4.15
CA HIS A 28 4.35 14.83 -2.71
C HIS A 28 5.46 14.18 -1.88
N GLY A 29 6.56 13.76 -2.51
CA GLY A 29 7.66 13.13 -1.78
C GLY A 29 7.43 11.67 -1.40
N PHE A 30 6.47 10.99 -2.03
CA PHE A 30 6.17 9.57 -1.82
C PHE A 30 6.54 8.75 -3.05
N HIS A 31 7.11 7.57 -2.81
CA HIS A 31 7.41 6.57 -3.83
C HIS A 31 6.65 5.28 -3.52
N LEU A 32 5.64 4.95 -4.31
CA LEU A 32 4.91 3.69 -4.14
C LEU A 32 5.76 2.52 -4.65
N LYS A 33 6.33 1.75 -3.72
CA LYS A 33 7.28 0.67 -4.02
C LYS A 33 6.56 -0.65 -4.30
N LYS A 34 5.60 -1.01 -3.45
CA LYS A 34 4.89 -2.29 -3.50
C LYS A 34 3.39 -2.11 -3.37
N VAL A 35 2.64 -2.92 -4.10
CA VAL A 35 1.18 -2.93 -4.03
C VAL A 35 0.64 -4.35 -3.93
N MET A 36 -0.29 -4.57 -3.00
CA MET A 36 -1.06 -5.79 -2.86
C MET A 36 -2.53 -5.48 -3.13
N VAL A 37 -3.11 -6.13 -4.15
CA VAL A 37 -4.54 -6.04 -4.47
C VAL A 37 -5.11 -7.47 -4.55
N PRO A 38 -5.85 -7.93 -3.52
CA PRO A 38 -6.25 -9.35 -3.40
C PRO A 38 -7.09 -9.88 -4.57
N ASN A 39 -7.91 -9.03 -5.18
CA ASN A 39 -8.88 -9.43 -6.21
C ASN A 39 -8.66 -8.72 -7.57
N GLY A 40 -7.52 -8.08 -7.76
CA GLY A 40 -7.22 -7.33 -8.99
C GLY A 40 -6.54 -8.19 -10.05
N SER A 41 -6.90 -7.99 -11.33
CA SER A 41 -6.10 -8.53 -12.42
C SER A 41 -4.73 -7.83 -12.45
N PRO A 42 -3.60 -8.56 -12.54
CA PRO A 42 -2.26 -7.96 -12.64
C PRO A 42 -2.14 -6.91 -13.74
N GLU A 43 -2.83 -7.10 -14.87
CA GLU A 43 -2.84 -6.16 -15.99
C GLU A 43 -3.48 -4.82 -15.61
N ILE A 44 -4.60 -4.87 -14.89
CA ILE A 44 -5.33 -3.68 -14.41
C ILE A 44 -4.51 -3.00 -13.31
N ILE A 45 -3.97 -3.77 -12.35
CA ILE A 45 -3.12 -3.23 -11.28
C ILE A 45 -1.92 -2.50 -11.89
N LYS A 46 -1.25 -3.08 -12.89
CA LYS A 46 -0.11 -2.46 -13.56
C LYS A 46 -0.46 -1.19 -14.33
N LEU A 47 -1.68 -1.08 -14.85
CA LEU A 47 -2.17 0.15 -15.47
C LEU A 47 -2.30 1.29 -14.44
N HIS A 48 -2.75 0.98 -13.22
CA HIS A 48 -2.90 1.95 -12.13
C HIS A 48 -1.59 2.24 -11.38
N TYR A 49 -0.71 1.25 -11.29
CA TYR A 49 0.52 1.28 -10.50
C TYR A 49 1.74 0.85 -11.34
N PRO A 50 2.08 1.57 -12.43
CA PRO A 50 3.02 1.09 -13.45
C PRO A 50 4.48 1.01 -12.97
N GLN A 51 4.81 1.64 -11.85
CA GLN A 51 6.17 1.71 -11.28
C GLN A 51 6.32 0.89 -10.00
N SER A 52 5.24 0.24 -9.55
CA SER A 52 5.22 -0.52 -8.30
C SER A 52 5.40 -2.00 -8.57
N GLU A 53 6.07 -2.68 -7.65
CA GLU A 53 6.10 -4.13 -7.61
C GLU A 53 4.73 -4.65 -7.12
N ILE A 54 4.11 -5.53 -7.89
CA ILE A 54 2.85 -6.19 -7.50
C ILE A 54 3.22 -7.40 -6.65
N VAL A 55 2.69 -7.45 -5.43
CA VAL A 55 2.90 -8.56 -4.48
C VAL A 55 1.57 -9.19 -4.10
N TYR A 56 1.61 -10.47 -3.73
CA TYR A 56 0.42 -11.26 -3.40
C TYR A 56 0.29 -11.59 -1.91
N ASP A 57 1.29 -11.20 -1.11
CA ASP A 57 1.32 -11.39 0.34
C ASP A 57 1.67 -10.07 1.02
N LYS A 58 0.86 -9.69 2.02
CA LYS A 58 1.06 -8.49 2.85
C LYS A 58 2.42 -8.50 3.55
N ARG A 59 2.98 -9.67 3.86
CA ARG A 59 4.32 -9.81 4.45
C ARG A 59 5.40 -9.22 3.56
N ALA A 60 5.27 -9.31 2.24
CA ALA A 60 6.23 -8.71 1.30
C ALA A 60 6.31 -7.18 1.40
N ILE A 61 5.27 -6.53 1.96
CA ILE A 61 5.25 -5.10 2.29
C ILE A 61 5.71 -4.87 3.73
N MET A 62 5.17 -5.63 4.69
CA MET A 62 5.43 -5.46 6.12
C MET A 62 6.89 -5.73 6.52
N GLU A 63 7.53 -6.70 5.88
CA GLU A 63 8.91 -7.11 6.19
C GLU A 63 9.96 -6.37 5.34
N ASP A 64 9.53 -5.58 4.35
CA ASP A 64 10.45 -4.79 3.53
C ASP A 64 11.01 -3.61 4.32
N SER A 65 12.27 -3.73 4.76
CA SER A 65 12.95 -2.72 5.57
C SER A 65 13.10 -1.36 4.88
N THR A 66 12.95 -1.31 3.55
CA THR A 66 13.05 -0.07 2.79
C THR A 66 11.73 0.68 2.69
N ILE A 67 10.60 0.07 3.09
CA ILE A 67 9.29 0.73 3.16
C ILE A 67 9.18 1.46 4.49
N ASP A 68 8.93 2.77 4.41
CA ASP A 68 8.81 3.66 5.56
C ASP A 68 7.33 3.82 6.02
N LEU A 69 6.38 3.74 5.07
CA LEU A 69 4.95 3.95 5.28
C LEU A 69 4.13 2.82 4.64
N ILE A 70 3.15 2.31 5.37
CA ILE A 70 2.15 1.37 4.87
C ILE A 70 0.80 2.08 4.82
N VAL A 71 0.21 2.08 3.63
CA VAL A 71 -1.13 2.60 3.38
C VAL A 71 -2.08 1.42 3.24
N ILE A 72 -3.16 1.43 4.02
CA ILE A 72 -4.22 0.43 3.94
C ILE A 72 -5.47 1.16 3.46
N SER A 73 -5.98 0.79 2.28
CA SER A 73 -7.16 1.43 1.69
C SER A 73 -8.38 0.53 1.72
N GLY A 74 -9.57 1.11 1.90
CA GLY A 74 -10.82 0.33 1.83
C GLY A 74 -10.99 -0.63 3.01
N ALA A 75 -10.43 -0.26 4.16
CA ALA A 75 -10.47 -1.04 5.38
C ALA A 75 -11.93 -1.23 5.88
N ALA A 76 -12.45 -2.46 5.83
CA ALA A 76 -13.67 -2.87 6.51
C ALA A 76 -13.39 -3.16 7.99
N LYS A 77 -14.44 -3.43 8.77
CA LYS A 77 -14.34 -3.80 10.21
C LYS A 77 -13.35 -4.94 10.51
N ASN A 78 -13.04 -5.78 9.51
CA ASN A 78 -12.11 -6.91 9.60
C ASN A 78 -10.64 -6.54 9.42
N ASP A 79 -10.32 -5.28 9.11
CA ASP A 79 -8.94 -4.83 8.89
C ASP A 79 -8.24 -4.37 10.18
N LEU A 80 -8.92 -4.43 11.34
CA LEU A 80 -8.29 -4.13 12.64
C LEU A 80 -7.12 -5.07 12.95
N ASP A 81 -7.23 -6.36 12.60
CA ASP A 81 -6.15 -7.33 12.78
C ASP A 81 -4.96 -7.00 11.86
N LEU A 82 -5.25 -6.62 10.62
CA LEU A 82 -4.22 -6.16 9.67
C LEU A 82 -3.53 -4.89 10.19
N VAL A 83 -4.29 -3.91 10.68
CA VAL A 83 -3.72 -2.69 11.27
C VAL A 83 -2.85 -3.02 12.47
N ALA A 84 -3.29 -3.93 13.35
CA ALA A 84 -2.50 -4.37 14.49
C ALA A 84 -1.19 -5.06 14.06
N GLU A 85 -1.24 -5.96 13.08
CA GLU A 85 -0.05 -6.59 12.49
C GLU A 85 0.92 -5.54 11.92
N VAL A 86 0.39 -4.57 11.15
CA VAL A 86 1.21 -3.53 10.53
C VAL A 86 1.82 -2.60 11.59
N LEU A 87 1.08 -2.25 12.65
CA LEU A 87 1.61 -1.43 13.74
C LEU A 87 2.78 -2.11 14.47
N GLN A 88 2.79 -3.45 14.56
CA GLN A 88 3.90 -4.21 15.15
C GLN A 88 5.19 -4.14 14.32
N THR A 89 5.12 -3.74 13.04
CA THR A 89 6.31 -3.60 12.17
C THR A 89 7.17 -2.37 12.51
N GLY A 90 6.66 -1.45 13.33
CA GLY A 90 7.32 -0.18 13.64
C GLY A 90 7.30 0.85 12.49
N LYS A 91 6.61 0.55 11.38
CA LYS A 91 6.44 1.45 10.23
C LYS A 91 5.29 2.43 10.48
N HIS A 92 5.30 3.55 9.75
CA HIS A 92 4.14 4.44 9.75
C HIS A 92 2.96 3.75 9.08
N VAL A 93 1.75 4.00 9.59
CA VAL A 93 0.52 3.40 9.08
C VAL A 93 -0.48 4.50 8.76
N ARG A 94 -1.08 4.45 7.58
CA ARG A 94 -2.16 5.35 7.16
C ARG A 94 -3.35 4.55 6.65
N LEU A 95 -4.52 4.81 7.22
CA LEU A 95 -5.80 4.23 6.80
C LEU A 95 -6.53 5.23 5.91
N VAL A 96 -7.10 4.76 4.79
CA VAL A 96 -7.78 5.60 3.78
C VAL A 96 -9.04 4.97 3.24
#